data_AF-A0A2Z3H596-F1
#
_entry.id   AF-A0A2Z3H596-F1
#
_cell.length_a   1.000
_cell.length_b   1.000
_cell.length_c   1.000
_cell.angle_alpha   90.00
_cell.angle_beta   90.00
_cell.angle_gamma   90.00
#
_symmetry.space_group_name_H-M   'P 1'
#
loop_
_entity.id
_entity.type
_entity.pdbx_description
1 polymer ?
#
loop_
_entity_poly.entity_id
_entity_poly.type
_entity_poly.pdbx_seq_one_letter_code
_entity_poly.pdbx_strand_id
1 'polypeptide(L)'
;MKLVYTRRYNIGFLGLERLHPFDSRKYGRAWNAVGREERRLRNRAWMGVPRPASFADLSAVHDPAYLDRLRDSKVLASALELPFIRRLPAWAVRWTVLRPMRWAVAGSLVAGRAALTDGLSVNLSGGYHHAKPDRGEGFCVFNDVAYLIHRLRTEGRLAADGRVAYIGLDAHQGNGVSLHFRSDTRVLMYDAYNPRIYPSYDHGARARIDCPVPLPANCTGAEYLRVLELSLPGFLDSVGRSGRVALAVDNAGTDVYAGDALGGPDRPGADLRFDEAVHGRSHRVVPAVQPEQQPVREHAVVDERRGRQVRRRVERHHLRSPAGRWRVQAVGRRHEVGVGGPERVHGAVHVRSRDHARIGGQHRHGPTHGVHAVPAGRHGEGPR
;
A
#
# COMPACT_ATOMS: atom_id res chain seq x y z
N MET A 1 6.45 4.76 10.30
CA MET A 1 5.76 3.56 9.77
C MET A 1 4.67 3.11 10.74
N LYS A 2 3.48 2.81 10.23
CA LYS A 2 2.40 2.08 10.93
C LYS A 2 2.12 0.73 10.24
N LEU A 3 1.45 -0.17 10.95
CA LEU A 3 1.10 -1.50 10.49
C LEU A 3 -0.37 -1.81 10.82
N VAL A 4 -1.23 -1.81 9.80
CA VAL A 4 -2.68 -2.00 9.95
C VAL A 4 -3.03 -3.47 9.86
N TYR A 5 -3.66 -3.99 10.92
CA TYR A 5 -4.09 -5.38 10.99
C TYR A 5 -5.28 -5.58 11.93
N THR A 6 -6.18 -6.48 11.54
CA THR A 6 -7.13 -7.10 12.46
C THR A 6 -7.28 -8.58 12.17
N ARG A 7 -7.50 -9.40 13.21
CA ARG A 7 -7.76 -10.85 13.09
C ARG A 7 -8.94 -11.17 12.16
N ARG A 8 -9.81 -10.19 11.91
CA ARG A 8 -11.00 -10.27 11.05
C ARG A 8 -10.71 -10.16 9.54
N TYR A 9 -9.45 -10.00 9.13
CA TYR A 9 -9.04 -10.10 7.73
C TYR A 9 -9.06 -11.55 7.20
N ASN A 10 -8.86 -12.53 8.09
CA ASN A 10 -8.82 -13.93 7.67
C ASN A 10 -10.23 -14.37 7.24
N ILE A 11 -10.32 -14.84 6.00
CA ILE A 11 -11.49 -15.53 5.46
C ILE A 11 -11.39 -16.99 5.92
N GLY A 12 -12.53 -17.64 6.16
CA GLY A 12 -12.55 -19.04 6.60
C GLY A 12 -13.93 -19.67 6.40
N PHE A 13 -13.94 -20.87 5.84
CA PHE A 13 -15.15 -21.62 5.50
C PHE A 13 -15.05 -23.06 6.00
N LEU A 14 -14.87 -23.22 7.32
CA LEU A 14 -14.82 -24.52 8.01
C LEU A 14 -13.81 -25.54 7.45
N GLY A 15 -12.78 -25.09 6.74
CA GLY A 15 -11.75 -25.92 6.09
C GLY A 15 -11.87 -25.98 4.57
N LEU A 16 -13.02 -25.66 3.98
CA LEU A 16 -13.21 -25.64 2.52
C LEU A 16 -12.41 -24.51 1.84
N GLU A 17 -11.94 -23.52 2.59
CA GLU A 17 -11.01 -22.51 2.08
C GLU A 17 -9.68 -23.10 1.57
N ARG A 18 -9.35 -24.35 1.94
CA ARG A 18 -8.18 -25.09 1.43
C ARG A 18 -8.33 -25.61 0.00
N LEU A 19 -9.55 -25.54 -0.56
CA LEU A 19 -9.85 -25.92 -1.95
C LEU A 19 -9.71 -24.73 -2.91
N HIS A 20 -9.45 -23.53 -2.38
CA HIS A 20 -9.18 -22.33 -3.16
C HIS A 20 -7.66 -22.23 -3.38
N PRO A 21 -7.18 -21.87 -4.58
CA PRO A 21 -5.77 -21.47 -4.74
C PRO A 21 -5.39 -20.33 -3.79
N PHE A 22 -6.28 -19.35 -3.59
CA PHE A 22 -6.05 -18.20 -2.72
C PHE A 22 -6.09 -18.57 -1.23
N ASP A 23 -4.96 -18.45 -0.55
CA ASP A 23 -4.87 -18.64 0.89
C ASP A 23 -5.56 -17.52 1.69
N SER A 24 -6.83 -17.75 1.99
CA SER A 24 -7.71 -16.94 2.84
C SER A 24 -7.20 -16.56 4.25
N ARG A 25 -6.21 -17.27 4.81
CA ARG A 25 -5.68 -17.08 6.18
C ARG A 25 -4.28 -16.46 6.21
N LYS A 26 -3.73 -16.14 5.03
CA LYS A 26 -2.38 -15.60 4.82
C LYS A 26 -2.05 -14.38 5.69
N TYR A 27 -3.01 -13.48 5.86
CA TYR A 27 -2.86 -12.23 6.62
C TYR A 27 -2.50 -12.49 8.10
N GLY A 28 -3.09 -13.51 8.71
CA GLY A 28 -2.76 -13.95 10.07
C GLY A 28 -1.36 -14.58 10.17
N ARG A 29 -0.88 -15.27 9.13
CA ARG A 29 0.50 -15.79 9.09
C ARG A 29 1.53 -14.67 8.99
N ALA A 30 1.32 -13.70 8.09
CA ALA A 30 2.20 -12.54 7.96
C ALA A 30 2.31 -11.74 9.28
N TRP A 31 1.17 -11.45 9.92
CA TRP A 31 1.14 -10.80 11.24
C TRP A 31 1.92 -11.57 12.33
N ASN A 32 1.91 -12.90 12.26
CA ASN A 32 2.66 -13.76 13.17
C ASN A 32 4.15 -13.85 12.82
N ALA A 33 4.52 -13.83 11.53
CA ALA A 33 5.92 -13.80 11.07
C ALA A 33 6.64 -12.53 11.53
N VAL A 34 6.10 -11.36 11.19
CA VAL A 34 6.56 -10.05 11.70
C VAL A 34 6.56 -10.01 13.24
N GLY A 35 5.69 -10.80 13.88
CA GLY A 35 5.64 -10.96 15.33
C GLY A 35 6.72 -11.85 15.95
N ARG A 36 7.32 -12.76 15.19
CA ARG A 36 8.45 -13.61 15.62
C ARG A 36 9.78 -12.88 15.47
N GLU A 37 9.95 -12.20 14.35
CA GLU A 37 11.16 -11.42 14.03
C GLU A 37 11.20 -10.11 14.83
N GLU A 38 10.13 -9.29 14.75
CA GLU A 38 10.14 -7.89 15.18
C GLU A 38 8.99 -7.53 16.13
N ARG A 39 8.75 -8.39 17.15
CA ARG A 39 7.64 -8.25 18.11
C ARG A 39 7.48 -6.84 18.69
N ARG A 40 8.58 -6.18 19.07
CA ARG A 40 8.55 -4.84 19.70
C ARG A 40 8.13 -3.77 18.69
N LEU A 41 8.68 -3.79 17.48
CA LEU A 41 8.31 -2.86 16.41
C LEU A 41 6.86 -3.09 15.98
N ARG A 42 6.47 -4.34 15.73
CA ARG A 42 5.09 -4.72 15.35
C ARG A 42 4.06 -4.16 16.33
N ASN A 43 4.27 -4.40 17.64
CA ASN A 43 3.33 -3.96 18.67
C ASN A 43 3.27 -2.43 18.81
N ARG A 44 4.37 -1.70 18.56
CA ARG A 44 4.40 -0.21 18.60
C ARG A 44 3.84 0.43 17.33
N ALA A 45 3.98 -0.21 16.18
CA ALA A 45 3.47 0.27 14.89
C ALA A 45 2.01 -0.10 14.63
N TRP A 46 1.45 -1.04 15.41
CA TRP A 46 0.12 -1.60 15.18
C TRP A 46 -1.00 -0.55 15.22
N MET A 47 -1.88 -0.63 14.23
CA MET A 47 -3.20 0.00 14.27
C MET A 47 -4.29 -1.04 14.00
N GLY A 48 -5.31 -1.04 14.85
CA GLY A 48 -6.53 -1.82 14.62
C GLY A 48 -7.47 -1.11 13.63
N VAL A 49 -8.25 -1.90 12.90
CA VAL A 49 -9.38 -1.38 12.11
C VAL A 49 -10.62 -1.31 13.03
N PRO A 50 -11.33 -0.17 13.13
CA PRO A 50 -12.42 0.00 14.09
C PRO A 50 -13.73 -0.68 13.64
N ARG A 51 -14.12 -0.50 12.38
CA ARG A 51 -15.31 -1.08 11.75
C ARG A 51 -15.01 -1.49 10.31
N PRO A 52 -15.71 -2.48 9.73
CA PRO A 52 -15.62 -2.73 8.29
C PRO A 52 -16.28 -1.57 7.53
N ALA A 53 -15.87 -1.34 6.29
CA ALA A 53 -16.59 -0.43 5.38
C ALA A 53 -18.04 -0.90 5.26
N SER A 54 -19.04 -0.01 5.29
CA SER A 54 -20.44 -0.38 5.09
C SER A 54 -20.76 -0.48 3.59
N PHE A 55 -21.87 -1.13 3.23
CA PHE A 55 -22.32 -1.12 1.84
C PHE A 55 -22.65 0.31 1.36
N ALA A 56 -23.11 1.20 2.25
CA ALA A 56 -23.31 2.62 1.96
C ALA A 56 -21.99 3.40 1.82
N ASP A 57 -20.92 3.03 2.55
CA ASP A 57 -19.59 3.61 2.30
C ASP A 57 -19.04 3.11 0.94
N LEU A 58 -19.34 1.87 0.53
CA LEU A 58 -18.88 1.25 -0.71
C LEU A 58 -19.63 1.72 -1.96
N SER A 59 -20.91 2.11 -1.85
CA SER A 59 -21.70 2.63 -2.98
C SER A 59 -21.22 3.99 -3.50
N ALA A 60 -20.21 4.58 -2.86
CA ALA A 60 -19.54 5.77 -3.32
C ALA A 60 -18.44 5.48 -4.38
N VAL A 61 -18.08 4.21 -4.59
CA VAL A 61 -17.09 3.78 -5.60
C VAL A 61 -17.57 2.60 -6.46
N HIS A 62 -18.50 1.78 -5.97
CA HIS A 62 -19.16 0.72 -6.72
C HIS A 62 -20.62 1.08 -7.04
N ASP A 63 -21.12 0.57 -8.16
CA ASP A 63 -22.52 0.66 -8.56
C ASP A 63 -23.44 0.07 -7.45
N PRO A 64 -24.43 0.82 -6.95
CA PRO A 64 -25.42 0.31 -6.01
C PRO A 64 -26.12 -0.99 -6.48
N ALA A 65 -26.38 -1.13 -7.77
CA ALA A 65 -27.00 -2.33 -8.35
C ALA A 65 -26.03 -3.53 -8.35
N TYR A 66 -24.73 -3.30 -8.49
CA TYR A 66 -23.73 -4.35 -8.25
C TYR A 66 -23.71 -4.78 -6.78
N LEU A 67 -23.67 -3.81 -5.85
CA LEU A 67 -23.64 -4.11 -4.41
C LEU A 67 -24.90 -4.84 -3.93
N ASP A 68 -26.06 -4.58 -4.54
CA ASP A 68 -27.28 -5.32 -4.26
C ASP A 68 -27.24 -6.76 -4.80
N ARG A 69 -26.72 -6.95 -6.02
CA ARG A 69 -26.48 -8.28 -6.62
C ARG A 69 -25.54 -9.17 -5.79
N LEU A 70 -24.72 -8.62 -4.89
CA LEU A 70 -23.94 -9.38 -3.88
C LEU A 70 -24.81 -10.06 -2.78
N ARG A 71 -26.14 -10.04 -2.92
CA ARG A 71 -27.05 -10.93 -2.20
C ARG A 71 -27.16 -12.32 -2.86
N ASP A 72 -26.83 -12.47 -4.14
CA ASP A 72 -26.87 -13.75 -4.85
C ASP A 72 -25.53 -14.50 -4.76
N SER A 73 -25.56 -15.73 -4.24
CA SER A 73 -24.41 -16.65 -4.19
C SER A 73 -23.82 -16.95 -5.58
N LYS A 74 -24.58 -16.82 -6.67
CA LYS A 74 -24.06 -16.98 -8.05
C LYS A 74 -23.13 -15.82 -8.45
N VAL A 75 -23.50 -14.59 -8.10
CA VAL A 75 -22.70 -13.39 -8.36
C VAL A 75 -21.42 -13.44 -7.54
N LEU A 76 -21.54 -13.84 -6.27
CA LEU A 76 -20.40 -14.06 -5.38
C LEU A 76 -19.45 -15.15 -5.90
N ALA A 77 -19.99 -16.29 -6.32
CA ALA A 77 -19.20 -17.37 -6.90
C ALA A 77 -18.49 -16.98 -8.21
N SER A 78 -19.09 -16.07 -9.00
CA SER A 78 -18.46 -15.54 -10.21
C SER A 78 -17.32 -14.58 -9.87
N ALA A 79 -17.55 -13.61 -8.98
CA ALA A 79 -16.55 -12.62 -8.59
C ALA A 79 -15.35 -13.23 -7.84
N LEU A 80 -15.61 -14.30 -7.09
CA LEU A 80 -14.58 -15.06 -6.36
C LEU A 80 -14.02 -16.22 -7.18
N GLU A 81 -14.55 -16.52 -8.37
CA GLU A 81 -14.14 -17.66 -9.21
C GLU A 81 -14.20 -19.03 -8.47
N LEU A 82 -15.19 -19.19 -7.58
CA LEU A 82 -15.40 -20.38 -6.75
C LEU A 82 -16.77 -21.01 -7.03
N PRO A 83 -16.89 -21.96 -7.97
CA PRO A 83 -18.17 -22.57 -8.35
C PRO A 83 -18.95 -23.19 -7.19
N PHE A 84 -18.27 -23.70 -6.15
CA PHE A 84 -18.94 -24.27 -4.98
C PHE A 84 -19.74 -23.25 -4.17
N ILE A 85 -19.34 -21.96 -4.18
CA ILE A 85 -20.05 -20.89 -3.47
C ILE A 85 -21.50 -20.76 -3.96
N ARG A 86 -21.80 -21.13 -5.21
CA ARG A 86 -23.16 -21.15 -5.78
C ARG A 86 -24.15 -22.00 -4.98
N ARG A 87 -23.67 -22.97 -4.18
CA ARG A 87 -24.49 -23.89 -3.38
C ARG A 87 -24.55 -23.50 -1.90
N LEU A 88 -23.83 -22.45 -1.49
CA LEU A 88 -23.79 -22.00 -0.11
C LEU A 88 -24.90 -20.97 0.18
N PRO A 89 -25.51 -20.98 1.38
CA PRO A 89 -26.44 -19.94 1.81
C PRO A 89 -25.79 -18.56 1.74
N ALA A 90 -26.43 -17.60 1.08
CA ALA A 90 -25.85 -16.27 0.85
C ALA A 90 -25.47 -15.54 2.15
N TRP A 91 -26.21 -15.76 3.25
CA TRP A 91 -25.84 -15.22 4.56
C TRP A 91 -24.46 -15.74 5.01
N ALA A 92 -24.17 -17.04 4.85
CA ALA A 92 -22.91 -17.63 5.26
C ALA A 92 -21.75 -16.98 4.49
N VAL A 93 -21.85 -16.89 3.16
CA VAL A 93 -20.84 -16.25 2.29
C VAL A 93 -20.63 -14.76 2.65
N ARG A 94 -21.72 -14.04 2.97
CA ARG A 94 -21.65 -12.64 3.43
C ARG A 94 -20.88 -12.49 4.75
N TRP A 95 -21.04 -13.43 5.68
CA TRP A 95 -20.35 -13.40 6.98
C TRP A 95 -18.90 -13.92 6.91
N THR A 96 -18.61 -14.92 6.08
CA THR A 96 -17.29 -15.58 5.99
C THR A 96 -16.34 -14.94 4.96
N VAL A 97 -16.86 -14.36 3.87
CA VAL A 97 -16.05 -13.78 2.79
C VAL A 97 -16.20 -12.26 2.72
N LEU A 98 -17.42 -11.76 2.48
CA LEU A 98 -17.60 -10.31 2.25
C LEU A 98 -17.26 -9.48 3.48
N ARG A 99 -17.58 -9.96 4.68
CA ARG A 99 -17.28 -9.22 5.91
C ARG A 99 -15.77 -9.06 6.13
N PRO A 100 -14.90 -10.08 6.03
CA PRO A 100 -13.45 -9.90 5.99
C PRO A 100 -12.94 -8.97 4.89
N MET A 101 -13.42 -9.09 3.65
CA MET A 101 -13.00 -8.18 2.56
C MET A 101 -13.34 -6.72 2.90
N ARG A 102 -14.51 -6.47 3.48
CA ARG A 102 -14.92 -5.14 3.98
C ARG A 102 -14.08 -4.65 5.18
N TRP A 103 -13.47 -5.54 5.96
CA TRP A 103 -12.45 -5.16 6.95
C TRP A 103 -11.15 -4.75 6.27
N ALA A 104 -10.69 -5.49 5.27
CA ALA A 104 -9.48 -5.17 4.50
C ALA A 104 -9.59 -3.81 3.80
N VAL A 105 -10.73 -3.52 3.15
CA VAL A 105 -11.04 -2.21 2.53
C VAL A 105 -10.98 -1.05 3.55
N ALA A 106 -11.56 -1.24 4.74
CA ALA A 106 -11.44 -0.25 5.82
C ALA A 106 -10.01 -0.14 6.38
N GLY A 107 -9.24 -1.23 6.32
CA GLY A 107 -7.82 -1.25 6.61
C GLY A 107 -7.02 -0.33 5.71
N SER A 108 -7.28 -0.34 4.39
CA SER A 108 -6.57 0.51 3.44
C SER A 108 -6.87 1.99 3.70
N LEU A 109 -8.10 2.36 4.07
CA LEU A 109 -8.43 3.71 4.54
C LEU A 109 -7.69 4.10 5.84
N VAL A 110 -7.62 3.19 6.82
CA VAL A 110 -6.86 3.42 8.07
C VAL A 110 -5.38 3.60 7.77
N ALA A 111 -4.82 2.82 6.84
CA ALA A 111 -3.43 2.92 6.42
C ALA A 111 -3.15 4.25 5.69
N GLY A 112 -3.98 4.64 4.72
CA GLY A 112 -3.82 5.91 4.01
C GLY A 112 -3.97 7.14 4.90
N ARG A 113 -4.88 7.12 5.88
CA ARG A 113 -4.97 8.19 6.88
C ARG A 113 -3.68 8.34 7.68
N ALA A 114 -3.03 7.22 8.05
CA ALA A 114 -1.75 7.24 8.73
C ALA A 114 -0.57 7.55 7.81
N ALA A 115 -0.60 7.16 6.53
CA ALA A 115 0.45 7.55 5.61
C ALA A 115 0.51 9.07 5.41
N LEU A 116 -0.64 9.74 5.38
CA LEU A 116 -0.69 11.20 5.33
C LEU A 116 -0.08 11.89 6.57
N THR A 117 -0.10 11.26 7.75
CA THR A 117 0.37 11.84 9.04
C THR A 117 1.76 11.35 9.46
N ASP A 118 2.00 10.04 9.42
CA ASP A 118 3.19 9.33 9.91
C ASP A 118 4.12 8.85 8.78
N GLY A 119 3.79 9.22 7.54
CA GLY A 119 4.54 8.92 6.32
C GLY A 119 4.24 7.53 5.75
N LEU A 120 4.91 6.49 6.25
CA LEU A 120 4.73 5.12 5.78
C LEU A 120 3.63 4.39 6.57
N SER A 121 2.70 3.69 5.91
CA SER A 121 1.75 2.82 6.61
C SER A 121 1.31 1.62 5.77
N VAL A 122 1.58 0.41 6.27
CA VAL A 122 1.27 -0.86 5.60
C VAL A 122 -0.12 -1.35 5.97
N ASN A 123 -0.93 -1.82 5.02
CA ASN A 123 -2.08 -2.68 5.31
C ASN A 123 -1.71 -4.14 5.01
N LEU A 124 -1.82 -5.04 5.99
CA LEU A 124 -1.54 -6.47 5.80
C LEU A 124 -2.67 -7.22 5.08
N SER A 125 -3.47 -6.53 4.27
CA SER A 125 -4.57 -7.06 3.46
C SER A 125 -5.01 -5.98 2.47
N GLY A 126 -6.07 -6.24 1.70
CA GLY A 126 -6.48 -5.40 0.58
C GLY A 126 -5.74 -5.78 -0.69
N GLY A 127 -5.48 -4.81 -1.56
CA GLY A 127 -4.85 -5.04 -2.86
C GLY A 127 -5.82 -5.62 -3.89
N TYR A 128 -7.12 -5.31 -3.75
CA TYR A 128 -8.21 -5.91 -4.52
C TYR A 128 -8.37 -5.25 -5.89
N HIS A 129 -7.28 -5.22 -6.65
CA HIS A 129 -7.11 -4.45 -7.87
C HIS A 129 -7.96 -4.89 -9.08
N HIS A 130 -8.54 -6.10 -9.07
CA HIS A 130 -9.42 -6.59 -10.13
C HIS A 130 -10.89 -6.17 -9.99
N ALA A 131 -11.33 -5.74 -8.79
CA ALA A 131 -12.70 -5.30 -8.59
C ALA A 131 -12.99 -4.02 -9.40
N LYS A 132 -14.09 -4.05 -10.16
CA LYS A 132 -14.55 -2.99 -11.06
C LYS A 132 -15.74 -2.25 -10.44
N PRO A 133 -16.16 -1.08 -10.99
CA PRO A 133 -17.32 -0.36 -10.47
C PRO A 133 -18.60 -1.20 -10.45
N ASP A 134 -18.84 -1.99 -11.52
CA ASP A 134 -20.08 -2.70 -11.82
C ASP A 134 -20.05 -4.21 -11.51
N ARG A 135 -18.87 -4.77 -11.19
CA ARG A 135 -18.66 -6.21 -10.94
C ARG A 135 -17.38 -6.49 -10.18
N GLY A 136 -17.32 -7.70 -9.62
CA GLY A 136 -16.09 -8.29 -9.11
C GLY A 136 -15.63 -9.42 -10.03
N GLU A 137 -14.33 -9.66 -10.05
CA GLU A 137 -13.61 -10.67 -10.85
C GLU A 137 -12.20 -10.86 -10.24
N GLY A 138 -11.45 -11.90 -10.61
CA GLY A 138 -10.07 -12.11 -10.14
C GLY A 138 -9.96 -12.16 -8.61
N PHE A 139 -10.85 -12.90 -7.95
CA PHE A 139 -10.98 -13.00 -6.49
C PHE A 139 -11.36 -11.69 -5.77
N CYS A 140 -11.57 -10.59 -6.49
CA CYS A 140 -11.79 -9.26 -5.94
C CYS A 140 -13.26 -8.83 -6.02
N VAL A 141 -13.89 -8.58 -4.86
CA VAL A 141 -15.31 -8.13 -4.78
C VAL A 141 -15.44 -6.61 -4.57
N PHE A 142 -14.46 -5.97 -3.92
CA PHE A 142 -14.49 -4.53 -3.64
C PHE A 142 -13.11 -3.94 -3.93
N ASN A 143 -13.02 -2.75 -4.50
CA ASN A 143 -11.76 -2.10 -4.80
C ASN A 143 -11.35 -1.18 -3.64
N ASP A 144 -10.37 -1.62 -2.84
CA ASP A 144 -9.95 -0.90 -1.64
C ASP A 144 -9.14 0.37 -1.93
N VAL A 145 -8.44 0.42 -3.07
CA VAL A 145 -7.71 1.61 -3.56
C VAL A 145 -8.68 2.71 -4.00
N ALA A 146 -9.70 2.35 -4.78
CA ALA A 146 -10.77 3.26 -5.18
C ALA A 146 -11.47 3.85 -3.94
N TYR A 147 -11.85 2.98 -3.01
CA TYR A 147 -12.46 3.37 -1.73
C TYR A 147 -11.57 4.31 -0.91
N LEU A 148 -10.29 3.97 -0.74
CA LEU A 148 -9.30 4.78 -0.03
C LEU A 148 -9.21 6.21 -0.61
N ILE A 149 -9.00 6.34 -1.91
CA ILE A 149 -8.79 7.62 -2.59
C ILE A 149 -10.07 8.48 -2.52
N HIS A 150 -11.23 7.88 -2.79
CA HIS A 150 -12.52 8.56 -2.65
C HIS A 150 -12.73 9.08 -1.23
N ARG A 151 -12.56 8.21 -0.22
CA ARG A 151 -12.77 8.57 1.19
C ARG A 151 -11.84 9.68 1.65
N LEU A 152 -10.55 9.62 1.31
CA LEU A 152 -9.60 10.69 1.67
C LEU A 152 -9.96 12.03 1.02
N ARG A 153 -10.47 12.04 -0.22
CA ARG A 153 -10.98 13.26 -0.87
C ARG A 153 -12.21 13.82 -0.16
N THR A 154 -13.22 12.99 0.11
CA THR A 154 -14.44 13.43 0.84
C THR A 154 -14.17 13.87 2.28
N GLU A 155 -13.08 13.40 2.89
CA GLU A 155 -12.64 13.80 4.23
C GLU A 155 -11.76 15.07 4.24
N GLY A 156 -11.51 15.69 3.08
CA GLY A 156 -10.61 16.85 2.94
C GLY A 156 -9.14 16.55 3.24
N ARG A 157 -8.78 15.27 3.43
CA ARG A 157 -7.43 14.79 3.76
C ARG A 157 -6.53 14.68 2.52
N LEU A 158 -7.16 14.47 1.37
CA LEU A 158 -6.56 14.57 0.04
C LEU A 158 -7.33 15.68 -0.69
N ALA A 159 -6.62 16.66 -1.24
CA ALA A 159 -7.27 17.73 -1.99
C ALA A 159 -8.01 17.18 -3.23
N ALA A 160 -9.04 17.88 -3.72
CA ALA A 160 -9.86 17.42 -4.84
C ALA A 160 -9.07 17.32 -6.16
N ASP A 161 -8.07 18.19 -6.33
CA ASP A 161 -7.05 18.20 -7.39
C ASP A 161 -5.80 17.37 -7.05
N GLY A 162 -5.70 16.89 -5.79
CA GLY A 162 -4.57 16.17 -5.26
C GLY A 162 -4.23 14.91 -6.07
N ARG A 163 -3.01 14.86 -6.58
CA ARG A 163 -2.49 13.72 -7.35
C ARG A 163 -2.15 12.54 -6.43
N VAL A 164 -2.47 11.34 -6.92
CA VAL A 164 -2.10 10.06 -6.31
C VAL A 164 -1.25 9.28 -7.29
N ALA A 165 -0.17 8.66 -6.82
CA ALA A 165 0.55 7.64 -7.57
C ALA A 165 0.05 6.26 -7.15
N TYR A 166 -0.53 5.49 -8.07
CA TYR A 166 -0.80 4.07 -7.90
C TYR A 166 0.36 3.29 -8.53
N ILE A 167 0.92 2.34 -7.79
CA ILE A 167 2.03 1.49 -8.19
C ILE A 167 1.56 0.04 -8.03
N GLY A 168 1.29 -0.64 -9.14
CA GLY A 168 0.98 -2.07 -9.16
C GLY A 168 2.27 -2.88 -9.31
N LEU A 169 2.58 -3.67 -8.29
CA LEU A 169 3.70 -4.62 -8.24
C LEU A 169 3.23 -6.08 -8.03
N ASP A 170 1.91 -6.29 -8.13
CA ASP A 170 1.26 -7.60 -8.25
C ASP A 170 1.52 -8.18 -9.65
N ALA A 171 1.65 -9.50 -9.77
CA ALA A 171 1.96 -10.14 -11.06
C ALA A 171 0.85 -9.91 -12.11
N HIS A 172 -0.38 -9.66 -11.66
CA HIS A 172 -1.56 -9.47 -12.50
C HIS A 172 -1.83 -8.00 -12.80
N GLN A 173 -2.44 -7.74 -13.96
CA GLN A 173 -2.78 -6.37 -14.36
C GLN A 173 -3.88 -5.79 -13.45
N GLY A 174 -3.68 -4.58 -12.93
CA GLY A 174 -4.63 -3.85 -12.08
C GLY A 174 -5.88 -3.31 -12.81
N ASN A 175 -6.57 -4.18 -13.56
CA ASN A 175 -7.61 -3.81 -14.51
C ASN A 175 -8.87 -3.18 -13.88
N GLY A 176 -9.20 -3.54 -12.64
CA GLY A 176 -10.25 -2.93 -11.85
C GLY A 176 -9.90 -1.50 -11.43
N VAL A 177 -8.69 -1.27 -10.89
CA VAL A 177 -8.19 0.07 -10.56
C VAL A 177 -8.16 0.96 -11.80
N SER A 178 -7.64 0.45 -12.91
CA SER A 178 -7.66 1.11 -14.22
C SER A 178 -9.08 1.56 -14.61
N LEU A 179 -10.08 0.67 -14.49
CA LEU A 179 -11.46 1.02 -14.84
C LEU A 179 -12.08 2.05 -13.88
N HIS A 180 -11.85 1.93 -12.56
CA HIS A 180 -12.36 2.89 -11.56
C HIS A 180 -11.88 4.33 -11.80
N PHE A 181 -10.68 4.52 -12.32
CA PHE A 181 -10.11 5.84 -12.58
C PHE A 181 -9.95 6.15 -14.08
N ARG A 182 -10.69 5.46 -14.96
CA ARG A 182 -10.60 5.64 -16.43
C ARG A 182 -10.67 7.10 -16.88
N SER A 183 -11.49 7.91 -16.22
CA SER A 183 -11.66 9.35 -16.53
C SER A 183 -10.96 10.29 -15.52
N ASP A 184 -10.20 9.76 -14.55
CA ASP A 184 -9.54 10.56 -13.52
C ASP A 184 -8.01 10.56 -13.65
N THR A 185 -7.48 11.50 -14.42
CA THR A 185 -6.03 11.69 -14.67
C THR A 185 -5.25 12.23 -13.46
N ARG A 186 -5.90 12.45 -12.31
CA ARG A 186 -5.21 12.77 -11.04
C ARG A 186 -4.62 11.53 -10.36
N VAL A 187 -5.05 10.32 -10.75
CA VAL A 187 -4.46 9.06 -10.27
C VAL A 187 -3.52 8.52 -11.33
N LEU A 188 -2.22 8.78 -11.21
CA LEU A 188 -1.23 8.27 -12.17
C LEU A 188 -0.90 6.82 -11.84
N MET A 189 -0.87 5.95 -12.85
CA MET A 189 -0.73 4.51 -12.69
C MET A 189 0.56 3.99 -13.31
N TYR A 190 1.36 3.34 -12.48
CA TYR A 190 2.39 2.39 -12.87
C TYR A 190 1.87 0.99 -12.60
N ASP A 191 2.10 0.03 -13.50
CA ASP A 191 1.65 -1.36 -13.33
C ASP A 191 2.65 -2.30 -14.01
N ALA A 192 3.34 -3.14 -13.23
CA ALA A 192 4.36 -4.08 -13.71
C ALA A 192 3.85 -5.52 -13.63
N TYR A 193 3.23 -5.99 -14.72
CA TYR A 193 2.43 -7.21 -14.75
C TYR A 193 2.82 -8.13 -15.92
N ASN A 194 2.54 -9.43 -15.79
CA ASN A 194 2.67 -10.38 -16.90
C ASN A 194 1.38 -10.36 -17.75
N PRO A 195 1.41 -9.92 -19.04
CA PRO A 195 0.22 -9.78 -19.86
C PRO A 195 -0.42 -11.11 -20.30
N ARG A 196 0.25 -12.24 -20.03
CA ARG A 196 -0.21 -13.60 -20.40
C ARG A 196 -0.95 -14.33 -19.28
N ILE A 197 -0.90 -13.81 -18.05
CA ILE A 197 -1.74 -14.28 -16.93
C ILE A 197 -2.92 -13.31 -16.76
N TYR A 198 -3.74 -13.51 -15.73
CA TYR A 198 -5.01 -12.80 -15.53
C TYR A 198 -4.88 -11.27 -15.63
N PRO A 199 -5.81 -10.57 -16.30
CA PRO A 199 -7.00 -11.04 -17.03
C PRO A 199 -6.73 -11.51 -18.47
N SER A 200 -5.46 -11.69 -18.85
CA SER A 200 -4.96 -12.03 -20.19
C SER A 200 -5.25 -10.98 -21.25
N TYR A 201 -4.24 -10.19 -21.60
CA TYR A 201 -4.29 -9.21 -22.70
C TYR A 201 -5.46 -8.20 -22.64
N ASP A 202 -5.83 -7.69 -21.46
CA ASP A 202 -6.84 -6.62 -21.32
C ASP A 202 -6.26 -5.27 -21.79
N HIS A 203 -6.28 -5.09 -23.10
CA HIS A 203 -5.86 -3.87 -23.80
C HIS A 203 -6.69 -2.65 -23.37
N GLY A 204 -7.96 -2.84 -23.01
CA GLY A 204 -8.86 -1.77 -22.59
C GLY A 204 -8.52 -1.23 -21.19
N ALA A 205 -8.04 -2.10 -20.30
CA ALA A 205 -7.42 -1.69 -19.04
C ALA A 205 -6.03 -1.09 -19.26
N ARG A 206 -5.22 -1.68 -20.16
CA ARG A 206 -3.86 -1.21 -20.46
C ARG A 206 -3.83 0.22 -20.96
N ALA A 207 -4.78 0.60 -21.82
CA ALA A 207 -4.85 1.93 -22.43
C ALA A 207 -4.99 3.09 -21.42
N ARG A 208 -5.42 2.81 -20.19
CA ARG A 208 -5.48 3.81 -19.11
C ARG A 208 -4.24 3.82 -18.21
N ILE A 209 -3.43 2.76 -18.18
CA ILE A 209 -2.25 2.73 -17.32
C ILE A 209 -1.21 3.71 -17.90
N ASP A 210 -0.81 4.71 -17.12
CA ASP A 210 0.09 5.79 -17.60
C ASP A 210 1.52 5.28 -17.87
N CYS A 211 1.98 4.30 -17.10
CA CYS A 211 3.24 3.58 -17.30
C CYS A 211 2.99 2.05 -17.21
N PRO A 212 2.52 1.42 -18.30
CA PRO A 212 2.32 -0.02 -18.35
C PRO A 212 3.63 -0.73 -18.64
N VAL A 213 4.05 -1.61 -17.73
CA VAL A 213 5.32 -2.33 -17.80
C VAL A 213 5.04 -3.83 -17.98
N PRO A 214 4.74 -4.28 -19.22
CA PRO A 214 4.45 -5.69 -19.49
C PRO A 214 5.72 -6.54 -19.36
N LEU A 215 5.70 -7.50 -18.44
CA LEU A 215 6.79 -8.42 -18.17
C LEU A 215 6.78 -9.61 -19.17
N PRO A 216 7.95 -10.13 -19.59
CA PRO A 216 8.03 -11.37 -20.35
C PRO A 216 7.39 -12.58 -19.63
N ALA A 217 6.94 -13.58 -20.39
CA ALA A 217 6.85 -14.93 -19.83
C ALA A 217 8.25 -15.39 -19.42
N ASN A 218 8.36 -16.08 -18.28
CA ASN A 218 9.64 -16.46 -17.68
C ASN A 218 10.53 -15.28 -17.25
N CYS A 219 9.97 -14.07 -17.13
CA CYS A 219 10.68 -12.94 -16.53
C CYS A 219 11.17 -13.35 -15.15
N THR A 220 12.49 -13.51 -14.98
CA THR A 220 13.10 -13.92 -13.72
C THR A 220 13.09 -12.79 -12.69
N GLY A 221 13.47 -13.08 -11.45
CA GLY A 221 13.54 -12.05 -10.41
C GLY A 221 14.53 -10.94 -10.69
N ALA A 222 15.71 -11.30 -11.19
CA ALA A 222 16.74 -10.31 -11.56
C ALA A 222 16.26 -9.42 -12.71
N GLU A 223 15.49 -9.96 -13.67
CA GLU A 223 14.89 -9.18 -14.74
C GLU A 223 13.75 -8.29 -14.23
N TYR A 224 12.88 -8.80 -13.36
CA TYR A 224 11.83 -8.01 -12.72
C TYR A 224 12.40 -6.81 -11.96
N LEU A 225 13.35 -7.04 -11.05
CA LEU A 225 14.01 -5.98 -10.28
C LEU A 225 14.72 -4.97 -11.19
N ARG A 226 15.42 -5.44 -12.23
CA ARG A 226 16.08 -4.58 -13.24
C ARG A 226 15.08 -3.73 -14.02
N VAL A 227 13.92 -4.29 -14.36
CA VAL A 227 12.83 -3.56 -15.04
C VAL A 227 12.26 -2.47 -14.12
N LEU A 228 12.04 -2.76 -12.83
CA LEU A 228 11.64 -1.74 -11.85
C LEU A 228 12.71 -0.65 -11.68
N GLU A 229 13.99 -1.04 -11.57
CA GLU A 229 15.16 -0.14 -11.48
C GLU A 229 15.23 0.88 -12.61
N LEU A 230 14.89 0.45 -13.83
CA LEU A 230 14.96 1.29 -15.03
C LEU A 230 13.69 2.14 -15.25
N SER A 231 12.51 1.67 -14.86
CA SER A 231 11.24 2.31 -15.21
C SER A 231 10.56 3.07 -14.06
N LEU A 232 10.58 2.54 -12.84
CA LEU A 232 9.88 3.14 -11.70
C LEU A 232 10.45 4.51 -11.27
N PRO A 233 11.78 4.76 -11.25
CA PRO A 233 12.31 6.10 -11.02
C PRO A 233 11.80 7.12 -12.03
N GLY A 234 11.77 6.77 -13.33
CA GLY A 234 11.27 7.64 -14.39
C GLY A 234 9.79 7.99 -14.23
N PHE A 235 8.97 7.04 -13.78
CA PHE A 235 7.58 7.28 -13.39
C PHE A 235 7.49 8.21 -12.18
N LEU A 236 8.15 7.91 -11.05
CA LEU A 236 8.09 8.74 -9.85
C LEU A 236 8.56 10.18 -10.13
N ASP A 237 9.62 10.35 -10.93
CA ASP A 237 10.14 11.65 -11.35
C ASP A 237 9.18 12.38 -12.32
N SER A 238 8.40 11.66 -13.14
CA SER A 238 7.38 12.27 -14.00
C SER A 238 6.17 12.73 -13.17
N VAL A 239 5.74 11.94 -12.19
CA VAL A 239 4.67 12.33 -11.27
C VAL A 239 5.09 13.57 -10.47
N GLY A 240 6.31 13.58 -9.91
CA GLY A 240 6.84 14.73 -9.16
C GLY A 240 6.97 16.02 -9.98
N ARG A 241 7.31 15.91 -11.28
CA ARG A 241 7.31 17.06 -12.21
C ARG A 241 5.91 17.52 -12.59
N SER A 242 4.92 16.64 -12.61
CA SER A 242 3.51 16.96 -12.90
C SER A 242 2.76 17.67 -11.77
N GLY A 243 3.39 17.80 -10.60
CA GLY A 243 2.86 18.43 -9.39
C GLY A 243 3.18 17.63 -8.12
N ARG A 244 2.80 18.16 -6.96
CA ARG A 244 3.03 17.49 -5.68
C ARG A 244 2.14 16.25 -5.54
N VAL A 245 2.75 15.06 -5.50
CA VAL A 245 2.08 13.83 -5.05
C VAL A 245 1.63 13.99 -3.61
N ALA A 246 0.34 13.81 -3.35
CA ALA A 246 -0.22 13.89 -2.02
C ALA A 246 -0.15 12.53 -1.28
N LEU A 247 -0.22 11.43 -2.04
CA LEU A 247 -0.24 10.04 -1.59
C LEU A 247 0.33 9.12 -2.68
N ALA A 248 1.15 8.13 -2.30
CA ALA A 248 1.44 6.96 -3.11
C ALA A 248 0.75 5.72 -2.52
N VAL A 249 0.13 4.91 -3.36
CA VAL A 249 -0.48 3.62 -3.01
C VAL A 249 0.26 2.55 -3.78
N ASP A 250 0.86 1.62 -3.05
CA ASP A 250 1.60 0.50 -3.59
C ASP A 250 0.74 -0.77 -3.40
N ASN A 251 0.51 -1.52 -4.47
CA ASN A 251 -0.15 -2.81 -4.41
C ASN A 251 0.92 -3.90 -4.56
N ALA A 252 1.42 -4.35 -3.40
CA ALA A 252 2.53 -5.28 -3.27
C ALA A 252 1.99 -6.72 -3.20
N GLY A 253 1.67 -7.29 -4.37
CA GLY A 253 1.41 -8.72 -4.51
C GLY A 253 2.68 -9.55 -4.24
N THR A 254 2.54 -10.71 -3.61
CA THR A 254 3.64 -11.70 -3.50
C THR A 254 3.60 -12.77 -4.59
N ASP A 255 2.66 -12.70 -5.52
CA ASP A 255 2.56 -13.64 -6.63
C ASP A 255 3.66 -13.47 -7.69
N VAL A 256 4.44 -12.39 -7.60
CA VAL A 256 5.76 -12.23 -8.25
C VAL A 256 6.88 -13.09 -7.62
N TYR A 257 6.59 -13.91 -6.60
CA TYR A 257 7.58 -14.74 -5.92
C TYR A 257 7.71 -16.14 -6.53
N ALA A 258 8.94 -16.68 -6.51
CA ALA A 258 9.22 -18.02 -7.02
C ALA A 258 8.49 -19.10 -6.20
N GLY A 259 7.48 -19.73 -6.81
CA GLY A 259 6.72 -20.83 -6.22
C GLY A 259 5.29 -20.47 -5.87
N ASP A 260 4.88 -19.20 -6.01
CA ASP A 260 3.48 -18.85 -6.00
C ASP A 260 2.76 -19.50 -7.20
N ALA A 261 1.53 -19.97 -6.98
CA ALA A 261 0.74 -20.67 -7.99
C ALA A 261 -0.01 -19.70 -8.92
N LEU A 262 -0.19 -18.44 -8.52
CA LEU A 262 -0.96 -17.46 -9.27
C LEU A 262 -0.10 -16.69 -10.30
N GLY A 263 1.18 -16.45 -10.02
CA GLY A 263 2.12 -15.78 -10.95
C GLY A 263 2.43 -16.52 -12.26
N GLY A 264 1.87 -17.72 -12.45
CA GLY A 264 2.01 -18.55 -13.65
C GLY A 264 3.12 -19.63 -13.57
N PRO A 265 3.20 -20.51 -14.58
CA PRO A 265 4.22 -21.58 -14.63
C PRO A 265 5.65 -21.04 -14.85
N ASP A 266 5.74 -19.82 -15.38
CA ASP A 266 6.88 -19.25 -16.08
C ASP A 266 7.36 -17.99 -15.32
N ARG A 267 8.07 -18.22 -14.21
CA ARG A 267 8.03 -17.39 -12.99
C ARG A 267 9.08 -16.29 -12.85
N PRO A 268 8.72 -15.13 -12.27
CA PRO A 268 9.66 -14.29 -11.54
C PRO A 268 10.07 -14.95 -10.23
N GLY A 269 11.37 -14.94 -9.98
CA GLY A 269 11.99 -15.32 -8.70
C GLY A 269 12.56 -14.10 -8.01
N ALA A 270 11.74 -13.06 -7.84
CA ALA A 270 12.18 -11.78 -7.29
C ALA A 270 12.51 -11.93 -5.80
N ASP A 271 13.81 -11.92 -5.49
CA ASP A 271 14.28 -11.58 -4.15
C ASP A 271 13.73 -10.19 -3.77
N LEU A 272 13.05 -10.07 -2.63
CA LEU A 272 12.33 -8.87 -2.18
C LEU A 272 13.26 -7.69 -1.75
N ARG A 273 14.33 -7.42 -2.50
CA ARG A 273 15.30 -6.35 -2.22
C ARG A 273 14.93 -4.98 -2.81
N PHE A 274 13.69 -4.81 -3.27
CA PHE A 274 13.23 -3.55 -3.89
C PHE A 274 12.60 -2.54 -2.91
N ASP A 275 12.68 -2.81 -1.60
CA ASP A 275 11.98 -2.02 -0.58
C ASP A 275 12.59 -0.60 -0.40
N GLU A 276 13.92 -0.45 -0.50
CA GLU A 276 14.59 0.85 -0.27
C GLU A 276 14.37 1.88 -1.39
N ALA A 277 14.28 1.46 -2.66
CA ALA A 277 14.22 2.39 -3.80
C ALA A 277 12.89 3.14 -3.89
N VAL A 278 11.77 2.46 -3.57
CA VAL A 278 10.42 3.03 -3.62
C VAL A 278 10.13 3.84 -2.36
N HIS A 279 10.41 3.25 -1.19
CA HIS A 279 10.13 3.87 0.11
C HIS A 279 11.11 4.99 0.48
N GLY A 280 12.33 4.98 -0.04
CA GLY A 280 13.32 6.03 0.18
C GLY A 280 13.02 7.36 -0.53
N ARG A 281 12.25 7.33 -1.63
CA ARG A 281 11.90 8.54 -2.42
C ARG A 281 10.52 9.11 -2.11
N SER A 282 9.58 8.29 -1.66
CA SER A 282 8.21 8.71 -1.38
C SER A 282 7.92 8.68 0.12
N HIS A 283 7.83 9.85 0.75
CA HIS A 283 7.50 9.97 2.18
C HIS A 283 6.12 9.43 2.56
N ARG A 284 5.27 9.02 1.61
CA ARG A 284 3.87 8.64 1.83
C ARG A 284 3.43 7.43 1.00
N VAL A 285 3.95 6.25 1.32
CA VAL A 285 3.53 4.99 0.67
C VAL A 285 2.52 4.24 1.56
N VAL A 286 1.49 3.69 0.92
CA VAL A 286 0.59 2.69 1.50
C VAL A 286 0.76 1.39 0.73
N PRO A 287 1.65 0.46 1.17
CA PRO A 287 1.67 -0.87 0.61
C PRO A 287 0.48 -1.69 1.16
N ALA A 288 -0.36 -2.17 0.25
CA ALA A 288 -1.27 -3.28 0.49
C ALA A 288 -0.51 -4.58 0.21
N VAL A 289 -0.21 -5.34 1.27
CA VAL A 289 0.55 -6.59 1.13
C VAL A 289 -0.41 -7.77 1.02
N GLN A 290 -0.30 -8.51 -0.08
CA GLN A 290 -0.87 -9.85 -0.23
C GLN A 290 0.19 -10.88 0.17
N PRO A 291 0.05 -11.68 1.25
CA PRO A 291 1.08 -12.65 1.62
C PRO A 291 1.14 -13.96 0.79
N GLU A 292 2.24 -14.66 1.00
CA GLU A 292 2.68 -15.93 0.40
C GLU A 292 1.63 -17.06 0.31
N GLN A 293 1.54 -17.69 -0.87
CA GLN A 293 0.61 -18.77 -1.25
C GLN A 293 1.19 -20.19 -1.14
N GLN A 294 1.86 -20.59 -0.05
CA GLN A 294 1.99 -22.02 0.32
C GLN A 294 2.52 -22.23 1.75
N PRO A 295 2.29 -23.41 2.37
CA PRO A 295 3.10 -23.90 3.47
C PRO A 295 4.36 -24.58 2.91
N VAL A 296 5.54 -24.20 3.41
CA VAL A 296 6.78 -24.93 3.14
C VAL A 296 6.61 -26.40 3.59
N ARG A 297 6.46 -27.31 2.63
CA ARG A 297 6.78 -28.71 2.86
C ARG A 297 8.29 -28.81 2.88
N GLU A 298 8.85 -29.19 4.02
CA GLU A 298 10.26 -29.55 4.13
C GLU A 298 10.52 -30.78 3.24
N HIS A 299 10.90 -30.55 1.98
CA HIS A 299 11.59 -31.56 1.20
C HIS A 299 13.02 -31.66 1.74
N ALA A 300 13.15 -32.35 2.85
CA ALA A 300 14.41 -32.95 3.26
C ALA A 300 14.84 -33.93 2.16
N VAL A 301 15.69 -33.47 1.25
CA VAL A 301 16.46 -34.35 0.38
C VAL A 301 17.49 -35.03 1.27
N VAL A 302 17.08 -36.18 1.82
CA VAL A 302 18.00 -37.13 2.45
C VAL A 302 18.77 -37.80 1.33
N ASP A 303 19.94 -37.26 0.98
CA ASP A 303 20.94 -38.00 0.22
C ASP A 303 21.63 -38.99 1.17
N GLU A 304 21.02 -40.16 1.31
CA GLU A 304 21.64 -41.32 1.96
C GLU A 304 22.76 -41.89 1.07
N ARG A 305 23.92 -41.21 1.07
CA ARG A 305 25.19 -41.80 0.64
C ARG A 305 26.41 -41.10 1.25
N ARG A 306 27.14 -41.88 2.06
CA ARG A 306 28.50 -41.64 2.59
C ARG A 306 28.60 -40.60 3.70
N GLY A 307 28.44 -41.07 4.94
CA GLY A 307 28.79 -40.28 6.12
C GLY A 307 30.28 -39.96 6.21
N ARG A 308 30.59 -38.69 6.50
CA ARG A 308 31.83 -38.20 7.12
C ARG A 308 31.52 -36.90 7.85
N GLN A 309 31.84 -36.81 9.14
CA GLN A 309 31.76 -35.55 9.88
C GLN A 309 32.74 -34.53 9.28
N VAL A 310 32.27 -33.34 8.91
CA VAL A 310 33.14 -32.18 8.65
C VAL A 310 32.56 -30.95 9.34
N ARG A 311 33.40 -30.28 10.15
CA ARG A 311 33.06 -29.08 10.92
C ARG A 311 32.78 -27.91 9.97
N ARG A 312 31.74 -27.11 10.23
CA ARG A 312 31.50 -25.85 9.49
C ARG A 312 32.65 -24.86 9.75
N ARG A 313 33.46 -24.58 8.73
CA ARG A 313 34.35 -23.41 8.66
C ARG A 313 33.54 -22.24 8.09
N VAL A 314 33.46 -21.12 8.82
CA VAL A 314 32.84 -19.89 8.32
C VAL A 314 33.93 -19.04 7.66
N GLU A 315 33.99 -19.06 6.33
CA GLU A 315 34.86 -18.16 5.57
C GLU A 315 34.13 -16.85 5.28
N ARG A 316 34.67 -15.75 5.79
CA ARG A 316 34.18 -14.39 5.52
C ARG A 316 34.86 -13.84 4.27
N HIS A 317 34.25 -13.95 3.10
CA HIS A 317 34.72 -13.21 1.93
C HIS A 317 34.44 -11.71 2.08
N HIS A 318 35.51 -10.92 2.18
CA HIS A 318 35.46 -9.47 2.03
C HIS A 318 35.56 -9.11 0.55
N LEU A 319 34.45 -8.71 -0.08
CA LEU A 319 34.50 -8.03 -1.37
C LEU A 319 34.67 -6.53 -1.15
N ARG A 320 35.87 -6.02 -1.48
CA ARG A 320 36.13 -4.57 -1.55
C ARG A 320 35.57 -4.02 -2.86
N SER A 321 34.75 -2.98 -2.78
CA SER A 321 34.41 -2.13 -3.92
C SER A 321 35.59 -1.18 -4.25
N PRO A 322 35.96 -0.99 -5.53
CA PRO A 322 36.82 0.09 -5.95
C PRO A 322 36.02 1.38 -6.19
N ALA A 323 36.40 2.42 -5.45
CA ALA A 323 36.27 3.87 -5.72
C ALA A 323 34.90 4.44 -6.20
N GLY A 324 34.28 5.27 -5.34
CA GLY A 324 33.15 6.14 -5.70
C GLY A 324 32.58 6.90 -4.50
N ARG A 325 33.39 7.74 -3.83
CA ARG A 325 32.99 8.40 -2.57
C ARG A 325 32.15 9.66 -2.80
N TRP A 326 30.94 9.70 -2.24
CA TRP A 326 30.34 10.94 -1.75
C TRP A 326 30.35 10.91 -0.23
N ARG A 327 31.10 11.82 0.41
CA ARG A 327 31.05 12.00 1.87
C ARG A 327 29.97 13.04 2.19
N VAL A 328 28.86 12.61 2.79
CA VAL A 328 28.00 13.52 3.57
C VAL A 328 28.60 13.62 4.97
N GLN A 329 29.05 14.81 5.34
CA GLN A 329 29.78 15.06 6.59
C GLN A 329 28.78 15.32 7.73
N ALA A 330 28.41 14.26 8.47
CA ALA A 330 27.60 14.40 9.67
C ALA A 330 28.40 15.10 10.78
N VAL A 331 28.08 16.36 11.07
CA VAL A 331 28.66 17.12 12.19
C VAL A 331 27.98 16.68 13.49
N GLY A 332 28.49 15.59 14.07
CA GLY A 332 28.21 15.18 15.45
C GLY A 332 29.46 15.34 16.30
N ARG A 333 29.48 16.31 17.23
CA ARG A 333 30.60 16.47 18.18
C ARG A 333 30.71 15.22 19.04
N ARG A 334 31.84 14.53 18.97
CA ARG A 334 32.22 13.53 19.98
C ARG A 334 32.68 14.26 21.23
N HIS A 335 32.12 13.88 22.38
CA HIS A 335 32.90 13.91 23.61
C HIS A 335 33.46 12.50 23.80
N GLU A 336 34.79 12.41 23.82
CA GLU A 336 35.49 11.21 24.28
C GLU A 336 35.46 11.20 25.81
N VAL A 337 35.22 10.03 26.40
CA VAL A 337 35.39 9.82 27.85
C VAL A 337 36.52 8.81 28.00
N GLY A 338 37.68 9.31 28.40
CA GLY A 338 38.82 8.51 28.84
C GLY A 338 38.61 7.93 30.23
N VAL A 339 39.43 6.93 30.57
CA VAL A 339 39.31 6.13 31.80
C VAL A 339 39.86 6.87 33.02
N GLY A 340 39.12 6.82 34.14
CA GLY A 340 39.63 7.24 35.46
C GLY A 340 38.50 7.49 36.46
N GLY A 341 38.61 6.95 37.67
CA GLY A 341 37.86 7.40 38.84
C GLY A 341 38.83 7.57 40.02
N PRO A 342 38.35 7.68 41.26
CA PRO A 342 37.08 8.26 41.70
C PRO A 342 37.32 9.44 42.68
N GLU A 343 36.56 10.54 42.58
CA GLU A 343 36.63 11.59 43.61
C GLU A 343 35.30 12.31 43.84
N ARG A 344 35.03 12.66 45.11
CA ARG A 344 33.88 13.46 45.54
C ARG A 344 34.34 14.89 45.80
N VAL A 345 33.70 15.92 45.24
CA VAL A 345 33.64 17.27 45.84
C VAL A 345 32.31 17.95 45.47
N HIS A 346 31.79 18.78 46.38
CA HIS A 346 30.60 19.63 46.21
C HIS A 346 30.85 20.82 45.25
N GLY A 347 29.79 21.40 44.66
CA GLY A 347 29.91 22.69 43.97
C GLY A 347 28.55 23.22 43.50
N ALA A 348 28.23 24.47 43.86
CA ALA A 348 26.93 25.07 43.60
C ALA A 348 27.04 26.30 42.67
N VAL A 349 25.96 26.59 41.95
CA VAL A 349 25.54 27.93 41.46
C VAL A 349 26.52 28.73 40.58
N HIS A 350 26.13 29.00 39.33
CA HIS A 350 25.81 30.40 38.97
C HIS A 350 24.92 30.58 37.72
N VAL A 351 23.97 31.49 37.85
CA VAL A 351 23.13 32.05 36.78
C VAL A 351 23.85 33.24 36.14
N ARG A 352 23.74 33.43 34.82
CA ARG A 352 23.54 34.77 34.22
C ARG A 352 22.95 34.74 32.81
N SER A 353 21.96 35.61 32.61
CA SER A 353 21.33 35.97 31.34
C SER A 353 22.03 37.16 30.68
N ARG A 354 21.97 37.24 29.35
CA ARG A 354 22.00 38.45 28.50
C ARG A 354 21.54 38.04 27.09
N ASP A 355 21.07 38.88 26.19
CA ASP A 355 20.30 40.14 26.23
C ASP A 355 19.98 40.41 24.74
N HIS A 356 18.73 40.69 24.35
CA HIS A 356 18.43 41.28 23.04
C HIS A 356 17.39 42.39 23.18
N ALA A 357 17.79 43.59 22.72
CA ALA A 357 17.11 44.84 23.00
C ALA A 357 15.97 45.13 22.00
N ARG A 358 14.99 45.92 22.47
CA ARG A 358 13.95 46.56 21.66
C ARG A 358 14.40 47.94 21.17
N ILE A 359 13.97 48.34 19.97
CA ILE A 359 13.46 49.68 19.59
C ILE A 359 12.47 49.44 18.41
N GLY A 360 11.31 50.10 18.21
CA GLY A 360 10.58 51.12 18.97
C GLY A 360 9.86 52.16 18.07
N GLY A 361 8.52 52.29 18.18
CA GLY A 361 7.64 53.41 17.70
C GLY A 361 6.77 53.08 16.46
N GLN A 362 5.41 53.14 16.42
CA GLN A 362 4.37 54.14 16.81
C GLN A 362 4.44 55.44 15.98
N HIS A 363 3.38 56.03 15.37
CA HIS A 363 1.98 56.33 15.81
C HIS A 363 0.96 56.39 14.61
N ARG A 364 -0.30 55.92 14.74
CA ARG A 364 -1.62 56.62 14.97
C ARG A 364 -2.09 57.72 13.98
N HIS A 365 -3.27 57.52 13.35
CA HIS A 365 -4.57 58.29 13.47
C HIS A 365 -5.50 58.10 12.23
N GLY A 366 -6.84 58.12 12.43
CA GLY A 366 -7.87 58.21 11.36
C GLY A 366 -8.47 59.64 11.29
N PRO A 367 -9.76 59.89 10.88
CA PRO A 367 -10.86 58.98 10.52
C PRO A 367 -11.80 59.47 9.35
N THR A 368 -13.03 58.91 9.24
CA THR A 368 -14.32 59.47 8.71
C THR A 368 -14.90 59.17 7.31
N HIS A 369 -16.22 58.81 7.32
CA HIS A 369 -17.36 58.95 6.35
C HIS A 369 -17.22 58.50 4.86
N GLY A 370 -18.26 58.09 4.12
CA GLY A 370 -19.71 57.84 4.36
C GLY A 370 -20.36 57.20 3.08
N VAL A 371 -21.39 56.33 3.15
CA VAL A 371 -22.86 56.61 3.15
C VAL A 371 -23.55 56.36 1.77
N HIS A 372 -24.68 55.60 1.77
CA HIS A 372 -25.73 55.42 0.72
C HIS A 372 -25.34 54.76 -0.63
N ALA A 373 -26.24 54.13 -1.43
CA ALA A 373 -27.61 53.60 -1.21
C ALA A 373 -28.00 52.59 -2.34
N VAL A 374 -29.20 52.00 -2.25
CA VAL A 374 -29.77 50.91 -3.09
C VAL A 374 -31.22 51.32 -3.41
N PRO A 375 -31.75 51.27 -4.67
CA PRO A 375 -32.22 49.99 -5.26
C PRO A 375 -32.43 49.88 -6.81
N ALA A 376 -32.88 48.68 -7.22
CA ALA A 376 -33.99 48.41 -8.17
C ALA A 376 -33.78 48.11 -9.68
N GLY A 377 -34.32 46.94 -10.08
CA GLY A 377 -35.05 46.71 -11.33
C GLY A 377 -34.34 45.92 -12.44
N ARG A 378 -35.02 45.20 -13.35
CA ARG A 378 -36.40 44.63 -13.34
C ARG A 378 -36.56 43.75 -14.62
N HIS A 379 -37.30 42.63 -14.56
CA HIS A 379 -37.76 41.81 -15.70
C HIS A 379 -36.66 41.11 -16.55
N GLY A 380 -36.91 39.97 -17.23
CA GLY A 380 -38.12 39.14 -17.28
C GLY A 380 -37.86 37.73 -17.83
N GLU A 381 -38.91 36.90 -17.81
CA GLU A 381 -39.37 35.91 -18.80
C GLU A 381 -38.49 35.74 -20.06
N GLY A 382 -38.24 34.57 -20.64
CA GLY A 382 -38.92 33.27 -20.68
C GLY A 382 -38.23 32.38 -21.76
N PRO A 383 -38.70 31.16 -22.04
CA PRO A 383 -37.81 30.10 -22.56
C PRO A 383 -37.79 29.88 -24.09
N ARG A 384 -36.67 29.33 -24.57
CA ARG A 384 -36.58 28.35 -25.67
C ARG A 384 -35.45 27.36 -25.38
#